data_AF-A0A7S4LKU3-F1
#
_entry.id   AF-A0A7S4LKU3-F1
#
_cell.length_a   1.000
_cell.length_b   1.000
_cell.length_c   1.000
_cell.angle_alpha   90.00
_cell.angle_beta   90.00
_cell.angle_gamma   90.00
#
_symmetry.space_group_name_H-M   'P 1'
#
loop_
_entity.id
_entity.type
_entity.pdbx_description
1 polymer ?
#
loop_
_entity_poly.entity_id
_entity_poly.type
_entity_poly.pdbx_seq_one_letter_code
_entity_poly.pdbx_strand_id
1 'polypeptide(L)'
;KTAIAEGLAQMIVEGSVPDNLLNKHVAQLDLALLISGTKYRGEFEERLKKVLDEVKEKDNIILVIDEVHTLVGAGGAEGAIDAANIMKPGLARGEYQVIGATTISEYRQYIEKDAALERRFQPAMVPEPSVEEAIEILSGLKHKYEGHHGLKYTDDAVEAAVKLSAQYINDRFLPDKAIDLMDEAGSCLRLAHSKCTAPSTEMQKLQVQLTRLKQEKSKDLYAHDFEHAAIVRAQIEELEEQVRAMAEADPDSAPLSDTKEGEPTVTAENIANIVSRWTGVPVEKVTKDEGAMLMNLEDHLHEKVIGQEEAVSGIARALRRARVGMKDPNRPIASMFFLGPTGVGKTQLAKTLAAQYFGSE
;
A
#
# COMPACT_ATOMS: atom_id res chain seq x y z
N LYS A 1 6.01 -4.96 7.48
CA LYS A 1 6.89 -5.60 8.49
C LYS A 1 7.13 -4.68 9.68
N THR A 2 7.46 -3.41 9.43
CA THR A 2 7.60 -2.32 10.42
C THR A 2 6.41 -2.20 11.38
N ALA A 3 5.18 -2.40 10.88
CA ALA A 3 3.96 -2.42 11.69
C ALA A 3 3.99 -3.40 12.89
N ILE A 4 4.72 -4.51 12.81
CA ILE A 4 4.84 -5.46 13.94
C ILE A 4 5.68 -4.84 15.06
N ALA A 5 6.75 -4.12 14.70
CA ALA A 5 7.59 -3.42 15.67
C ALA A 5 6.85 -2.23 16.31
N GLU A 6 6.03 -1.52 15.53
CA GLU A 6 5.13 -0.50 16.06
C GLU A 6 4.09 -1.09 17.01
N GLY A 7 3.49 -2.24 16.66
CA GLY A 7 2.57 -2.97 17.54
C GLY A 7 3.22 -3.38 18.86
N LEU A 8 4.47 -3.85 18.82
CA LEU A 8 5.25 -4.12 20.03
C LEU A 8 5.44 -2.86 20.87
N ALA A 9 5.78 -1.73 20.26
CA ALA A 9 5.93 -0.45 20.96
C ALA A 9 4.62 -0.03 21.65
N GLN A 10 3.48 -0.18 20.96
CA GLN A 10 2.16 0.10 21.52
C GLN A 10 1.86 -0.82 22.72
N MET A 11 2.11 -2.13 22.61
CA MET A 11 1.90 -3.07 23.71
C MET A 11 2.78 -2.75 24.93
N ILE A 12 4.02 -2.29 24.72
CA ILE A 12 4.91 -1.86 25.82
C ILE A 12 4.33 -0.65 26.55
N VAL A 13 3.79 0.34 25.81
CA VAL A 13 3.17 1.54 26.38
C VAL A 13 1.88 1.19 27.15
N GLU A 14 1.09 0.27 26.63
CA GLU A 14 -0.14 -0.22 27.27
C GLU A 14 0.13 -1.12 28.49
N GLY A 15 1.37 -1.58 28.69
CA GLY A 15 1.73 -2.52 29.76
C GLY A 15 1.28 -3.95 29.49
N SER A 16 0.84 -4.26 28.27
CA SER A 16 0.41 -5.59 27.82
C SER A 16 1.59 -6.49 27.44
N VAL A 17 2.71 -6.39 28.18
CA VAL A 17 3.95 -7.14 27.93
C VAL A 17 4.50 -7.74 29.23
N PRO A 18 5.31 -8.81 29.15
CA PRO A 18 5.98 -9.37 30.32
C PRO A 18 6.89 -8.36 31.02
N ASP A 19 7.13 -8.54 32.32
CA ASP A 19 7.92 -7.64 33.16
C ASP A 19 9.30 -7.28 32.58
N ASN A 20 9.92 -8.22 31.86
CA ASN A 20 11.24 -8.05 31.23
C ASN A 20 11.26 -7.05 30.06
N LEU A 21 10.09 -6.66 29.55
CA LEU A 21 9.91 -5.72 28.43
C LEU A 21 9.26 -4.41 28.85
N LEU A 22 8.84 -4.28 30.12
CA LEU A 22 8.29 -3.03 30.64
C LEU A 22 9.35 -1.91 30.58
N ASN A 23 8.89 -0.70 30.26
CA ASN A 23 9.73 0.50 30.14
C ASN A 23 10.86 0.41 29.10
N LYS A 24 10.78 -0.54 28.16
CA LYS A 24 11.69 -0.57 27.02
C LYS A 24 11.27 0.43 25.95
N HIS A 25 12.25 1.04 25.32
CA HIS A 25 12.08 1.94 24.19
C HIS A 25 12.39 1.19 22.90
N VAL A 26 11.45 1.22 21.96
CA VAL A 26 11.67 0.69 20.62
C VAL A 26 12.19 1.83 19.75
N ALA A 27 13.36 1.67 19.14
CA ALA A 27 13.99 2.67 18.29
C ALA A 27 14.32 2.07 16.93
N GLN A 28 13.88 2.71 15.84
CA GLN A 28 14.23 2.29 14.48
C GLN A 28 15.56 2.90 14.05
N LEU A 29 16.45 2.07 13.53
CA LEU A 29 17.70 2.50 12.91
C LEU A 29 17.46 2.78 11.42
N ASP A 30 17.57 4.05 11.03
CA ASP A 30 17.53 4.45 9.63
C ASP A 30 18.97 4.56 9.07
N LEU A 31 19.32 3.62 8.19
CA LEU A 31 20.62 3.59 7.54
C LEU A 31 20.80 4.72 6.52
N ALA A 32 19.74 5.18 5.86
CA ALA A 32 19.82 6.27 4.90
C ALA A 32 20.18 7.59 5.60
N LEU A 33 19.63 7.84 6.79
CA LEU A 33 20.01 8.99 7.62
C LEU A 33 21.46 8.93 8.10
N LEU A 34 21.96 7.73 8.41
CA LEU A 34 23.37 7.56 8.82
C LEU A 34 24.34 7.83 7.67
N ILE A 35 23.99 7.43 6.44
CA ILE A 35 24.78 7.68 5.23
C ILE A 35 24.68 9.16 4.81
N SER A 36 23.52 9.78 5.02
CA SER A 36 23.29 11.19 4.66
C SER A 36 24.31 12.12 5.32
N GLY A 37 24.96 12.94 4.49
CA GLY A 37 25.98 13.89 4.94
C GLY A 37 27.29 13.24 5.41
N THR A 38 27.53 11.96 5.11
CA THR A 38 28.86 11.34 5.21
C THR A 38 29.54 11.41 3.85
N LYS A 39 30.81 11.82 3.81
CA LYS A 39 31.62 11.83 2.57
C LYS A 39 32.48 10.58 2.46
N TYR A 40 32.77 9.96 3.60
CA TYR A 40 33.68 8.82 3.69
C TYR A 40 33.04 7.70 4.50
N ARG A 41 33.34 6.45 4.11
CA ARG A 41 32.90 5.24 4.81
C ARG A 41 33.23 5.27 6.31
N GLY A 42 34.41 5.75 6.69
CA GLY A 42 34.82 5.82 8.09
C GLY A 42 33.92 6.71 8.96
N GLU A 43 33.36 7.79 8.40
CA GLU A 43 32.42 8.67 9.12
C GLU A 43 31.10 7.95 9.40
N PHE A 44 30.62 7.15 8.46
CA PHE A 44 29.46 6.29 8.67
C PHE A 44 29.72 5.28 9.80
N GLU A 45 30.86 4.58 9.75
CA GLU A 45 31.21 3.57 10.75
C GLU A 45 31.32 4.18 12.15
N GLU A 46 31.90 5.38 12.28
CA GLU A 46 31.98 6.11 13.54
C GLU A 46 30.59 6.52 14.07
N ARG A 47 29.69 7.00 13.18
CA ARG A 47 28.32 7.34 13.57
C ARG A 47 27.54 6.12 14.04
N LEU A 48 27.62 5.01 13.30
CA LEU A 48 26.96 3.76 13.69
C LEU A 48 27.49 3.29 15.05
N LYS A 49 28.81 3.36 15.27
CA LYS A 49 29.42 3.00 16.54
C LYS A 49 28.89 3.86 17.71
N LYS A 50 28.78 5.18 17.53
CA LYS A 50 28.20 6.08 18.54
C LYS A 50 26.76 5.70 18.91
N VAL A 51 25.95 5.35 17.92
CA VAL A 51 24.57 4.89 18.15
C VAL A 51 24.56 3.57 18.94
N LEU A 52 25.40 2.60 18.57
CA LEU A 52 25.48 1.32 19.27
C LEU A 52 26.01 1.46 20.70
N ASP A 53 26.97 2.37 20.93
CA ASP A 53 27.50 2.66 22.27
C ASP A 53 26.40 3.29 23.16
N GLU A 54 25.56 4.19 22.63
CA GLU A 54 24.43 4.76 23.37
C GLU A 54 23.36 3.72 23.71
N VAL A 55 23.04 2.82 22.77
CA VAL A 55 22.10 1.71 22.99
C VAL A 55 22.61 0.78 24.10
N LYS A 56 23.91 0.51 24.12
CA LYS A 56 24.57 -0.33 25.12
C LYS A 56 24.55 0.30 26.52
N GLU A 57 24.71 1.61 26.63
CA GLU A 57 24.70 2.31 27.94
C GLU A 57 23.32 2.33 28.60
N LYS A 58 22.25 2.48 27.79
CA LYS A 58 20.89 2.66 28.30
C LYS A 58 20.20 1.35 28.70
N ASP A 59 20.59 0.21 28.12
CA ASP A 59 20.09 -1.17 28.34
C ASP A 59 18.55 -1.36 28.31
N ASN A 60 17.80 -0.30 27.99
CA ASN A 60 16.34 -0.30 27.87
C ASN A 60 15.90 -0.07 26.42
N ILE A 61 16.80 -0.15 25.44
CA ILE A 61 16.50 0.12 24.03
C ILE A 61 16.47 -1.19 23.23
N ILE A 62 15.39 -1.39 22.49
CA ILE A 62 15.26 -2.43 21.46
C ILE A 62 15.44 -1.74 20.12
N LEU A 63 16.49 -2.13 19.39
CA LEU A 63 16.78 -1.58 18.08
C LEU A 63 16.00 -2.33 17.01
N VAL A 64 15.33 -1.62 16.11
CA VAL A 64 14.62 -2.19 14.97
C VAL A 64 15.36 -1.80 13.71
N ILE A 65 15.73 -2.78 12.90
CA ILE A 65 16.40 -2.55 11.62
C ILE A 65 15.50 -3.11 10.54
N ASP A 66 14.93 -2.20 9.75
CA ASP A 66 14.24 -2.63 8.53
C ASP A 66 15.28 -3.08 7.51
N GLU A 67 14.96 -4.10 6.73
CA GLU A 67 15.86 -4.67 5.74
C GLU A 67 17.24 -5.02 6.31
N VAL A 68 17.30 -5.80 7.40
CA VAL A 68 18.56 -6.13 8.13
C VAL A 68 19.67 -6.71 7.25
N HIS A 69 19.31 -7.31 6.12
CA HIS A 69 20.27 -7.81 5.13
C HIS A 69 21.14 -6.72 4.51
N THR A 70 20.68 -5.46 4.49
CA THR A 70 21.44 -4.30 3.99
C THR A 70 22.71 -4.03 4.82
N LEU A 71 22.74 -4.45 6.08
CA LEU A 71 23.92 -4.38 6.94
C LEU A 71 25.02 -5.36 6.50
N VAL A 72 24.63 -6.46 5.85
CA VAL A 72 25.52 -7.50 5.38
C VAL A 72 25.86 -7.18 3.93
N GLY A 73 26.97 -6.47 3.76
CA GLY A 73 27.47 -6.09 2.45
C GLY A 73 27.70 -7.34 1.60
N ALA A 74 26.77 -7.62 0.68
CA ALA A 74 26.96 -8.59 -0.38
C ALA A 74 28.20 -8.14 -1.17
N GLY A 75 29.31 -8.85 -1.03
CA GLY A 75 30.63 -8.46 -1.57
C GLY A 75 30.72 -8.42 -3.10
N GLY A 76 29.87 -7.65 -3.78
CA GLY A 76 29.75 -7.60 -5.24
C GLY A 76 29.49 -6.22 -5.85
N ALA A 77 29.25 -5.17 -5.06
CA ALA A 77 29.17 -3.81 -5.59
C ALA A 77 30.17 -2.91 -4.84
N GLU A 78 31.06 -2.25 -5.59
CA GLU A 78 31.94 -1.18 -5.09
C GLU A 78 31.08 -0.10 -4.39
N GLY A 79 30.93 -0.20 -3.07
CA GLY A 79 30.14 0.76 -2.28
C GLY A 79 29.18 0.16 -1.27
N ALA A 80 28.97 -1.16 -1.23
CA ALA A 80 28.16 -1.78 -0.17
C ALA A 80 28.86 -1.61 1.19
N ILE A 81 28.22 -0.86 2.09
CA ILE A 81 28.75 -0.55 3.42
C ILE A 81 28.54 -1.78 4.32
N ASP A 82 29.64 -2.45 4.69
CA ASP A 82 29.61 -3.65 5.52
C ASP A 82 29.56 -3.30 7.02
N ALA A 83 28.37 -2.88 7.47
CA ALA A 83 28.08 -2.57 8.87
C ALA A 83 28.07 -3.81 9.77
N ALA A 84 27.91 -5.01 9.20
CA ALA A 84 27.83 -6.27 9.94
C ALA A 84 29.08 -6.52 10.80
N ASN A 85 30.28 -6.16 10.33
CA ASN A 85 31.52 -6.36 11.10
C ASN A 85 31.56 -5.53 12.39
N ILE A 86 30.91 -4.38 12.42
CA ILE A 86 30.82 -3.52 13.62
C ILE A 86 29.84 -4.13 14.62
N MET A 87 28.75 -4.73 14.13
CA MET A 87 27.68 -5.25 14.97
C MET A 87 27.96 -6.65 15.52
N LYS A 88 28.63 -7.52 14.74
CA LYS A 88 28.92 -8.91 15.11
C LYS A 88 29.48 -9.09 16.54
N PRO A 89 30.46 -8.29 17.02
CA PRO A 89 30.99 -8.46 18.37
C PRO A 89 29.96 -8.15 19.46
N GLY A 90 29.15 -7.10 19.28
CA GLY A 90 28.12 -6.70 20.25
C GLY A 90 26.95 -7.69 20.29
N LEU A 91 26.49 -8.14 19.11
CA LEU A 91 25.49 -9.19 18.97
C LEU A 91 25.96 -10.52 19.58
N ALA A 92 27.24 -10.87 19.42
CA ALA A 92 27.79 -12.10 19.97
C ALA A 92 27.85 -12.09 21.51
N ARG A 93 28.03 -10.91 22.11
CA ARG A 93 28.04 -10.71 23.57
C ARG A 93 26.66 -10.43 24.16
N GLY A 94 25.66 -10.15 23.32
CA GLY A 94 24.32 -9.77 23.77
C GLY A 94 24.26 -8.37 24.39
N GLU A 95 25.11 -7.44 23.94
CA GLU A 95 25.21 -6.08 24.50
C GLU A 95 24.03 -5.18 24.14
N TYR A 96 23.22 -5.56 23.15
CA TYR A 96 22.02 -4.84 22.75
C TYR A 96 21.04 -5.79 22.07
N GLN A 97 19.76 -5.46 22.14
CA GLN A 97 18.68 -6.24 21.54
C GLN A 97 18.30 -5.66 20.17
N VAL A 98 18.19 -6.53 19.17
CA VAL A 98 17.86 -6.13 17.79
C VAL A 98 16.72 -6.98 17.24
N ILE A 99 15.76 -6.31 16.59
CA ILE A 99 14.73 -6.91 15.75
C ILE A 99 15.07 -6.55 14.31
N GLY A 100 15.36 -7.55 13.48
CA GLY A 100 15.64 -7.37 12.06
C GLY A 100 14.47 -7.85 11.19
N ALA A 101 14.03 -7.03 10.24
CA ALA A 101 13.06 -7.45 9.23
C ALA A 101 13.76 -7.73 7.89
N THR A 102 13.38 -8.79 7.18
CA THR A 102 13.91 -9.13 5.85
C THR A 102 12.94 -10.05 5.10
N THR A 103 13.13 -10.27 3.81
CA THR A 103 12.42 -11.31 3.06
C THR A 103 13.10 -12.67 3.23
N ILE A 104 12.38 -13.77 2.98
CA ILE A 104 12.94 -15.13 3.04
C ILE A 104 14.10 -15.28 2.06
N SER A 105 13.97 -14.68 0.87
CA SER A 105 15.00 -14.72 -0.18
C SER A 105 16.30 -14.05 0.27
N GLU A 106 16.21 -12.84 0.83
CA GLU A 106 17.35 -12.11 1.38
C GLU A 106 17.97 -12.81 2.58
N TYR A 107 17.15 -13.36 3.48
CA TYR A 107 17.62 -14.12 4.64
C TYR A 107 18.53 -15.27 4.20
N ARG A 108 18.07 -16.09 3.24
CA ARG A 108 18.85 -17.21 2.67
C ARG A 108 20.10 -16.74 1.95
N GLN A 109 20.03 -15.59 1.27
CA GLN A 109 21.13 -15.09 0.47
C GLN A 109 22.26 -14.49 1.32
N TYR A 110 21.93 -13.79 2.40
CA TYR A 110 22.86 -12.93 3.14
C TYR A 110 23.07 -13.36 4.60
N ILE A 111 22.00 -13.67 5.33
CA ILE A 111 22.07 -13.94 6.78
C ILE A 111 22.45 -15.39 7.05
N GLU A 112 21.81 -16.35 6.36
CA GLU A 112 22.06 -17.79 6.54
C GLU A 112 23.47 -18.21 6.11
N LYS A 113 24.09 -17.48 5.17
CA LYS A 113 25.46 -17.75 4.75
C LYS A 113 26.51 -17.26 5.75
N ASP A 114 26.16 -16.33 6.64
CA ASP A 114 27.06 -15.78 7.63
C ASP A 114 26.90 -16.51 8.97
N ALA A 115 27.85 -17.42 9.26
CA ALA A 115 27.82 -18.25 10.45
C ALA A 115 27.90 -17.47 11.79
N ALA A 116 28.27 -16.19 11.79
CA ALA A 116 28.25 -15.37 13.00
C ALA A 116 26.84 -14.83 13.29
N LEU A 117 26.12 -14.43 12.24
CA LEU A 117 24.76 -13.87 12.35
C LEU A 117 23.72 -14.97 12.51
N GLU A 118 23.84 -16.07 11.75
CA GLU A 118 22.92 -17.21 11.84
C GLU A 118 22.82 -17.78 13.26
N ARG A 119 23.94 -17.79 14.01
CA ARG A 119 23.97 -18.28 15.40
C ARG A 119 23.37 -17.32 16.43
N ARG A 120 23.07 -16.08 16.04
CA ARG A 120 22.60 -15.02 16.94
C ARG A 120 21.20 -14.53 16.62
N PHE A 121 20.77 -14.66 15.37
CA PHE A 121 19.38 -14.42 15.01
C PHE A 121 18.55 -15.68 15.19
N GLN A 122 17.36 -15.48 15.75
CA GLN A 122 16.31 -16.49 15.74
C GLN A 122 15.29 -16.11 14.66
N PRO A 123 15.09 -16.94 13.62
CA PRO A 123 14.11 -16.63 12.58
C PRO A 123 12.69 -16.77 13.13
N ALA A 124 11.89 -15.71 13.00
CA ALA A 124 10.47 -15.71 13.25
C ALA A 124 9.72 -15.57 11.92
N MET A 125 9.03 -16.63 11.51
CA MET A 125 8.30 -16.64 10.24
C MET A 125 6.99 -15.87 10.41
N VAL A 126 6.82 -14.82 9.60
CA VAL A 126 5.56 -14.08 9.49
C VAL A 126 4.87 -14.54 8.21
N PRO A 127 3.80 -15.36 8.28
CA PRO A 127 3.05 -15.76 7.11
C PRO A 127 2.27 -14.57 6.54
N GLU A 128 1.89 -14.69 5.26
CA GLU A 128 0.87 -13.82 4.68
C GLU A 128 -0.45 -14.03 5.42
N PRO A 129 -1.18 -12.96 5.81
CA PRO A 129 -2.46 -13.09 6.47
C PRO A 129 -3.50 -13.77 5.56
N SER A 130 -4.43 -14.48 6.18
CA SER A 130 -5.59 -15.02 5.50
C SER A 130 -6.51 -13.90 4.97
N VAL A 131 -7.42 -14.26 4.07
CA VAL A 131 -8.40 -13.30 3.52
C VAL A 131 -9.25 -12.67 4.64
N GLU A 132 -9.65 -13.46 5.64
CA GLU A 132 -10.45 -12.99 6.77
C GLU A 132 -9.67 -12.01 7.65
N GLU A 133 -8.43 -12.36 8.03
CA GLU A 133 -7.54 -11.49 8.80
C GLU A 133 -7.22 -10.19 8.04
N ALA A 134 -7.02 -10.27 6.72
CA ALA A 134 -6.76 -9.10 5.89
C ALA A 134 -7.98 -8.15 5.86
N ILE A 135 -9.21 -8.66 5.84
CA ILE A 135 -10.41 -7.82 5.91
C ILE A 135 -10.47 -7.09 7.26
N GLU A 136 -10.14 -7.75 8.36
CA GLU A 136 -10.07 -7.12 9.69
C GLU A 136 -9.00 -6.02 9.75
N ILE A 137 -7.81 -6.29 9.19
CA ILE A 137 -6.72 -5.31 9.10
C ILE A 137 -7.16 -4.08 8.31
N LEU A 138 -7.75 -4.26 7.13
CA LEU A 138 -8.22 -3.14 6.31
C LEU A 138 -9.36 -2.38 6.97
N SER A 139 -10.27 -3.09 7.68
CA SER A 139 -11.35 -2.46 8.44
C SER A 139 -10.82 -1.58 9.57
N GLY A 140 -9.73 -1.99 10.23
CA GLY A 140 -9.04 -1.16 11.23
C GLY A 140 -8.34 0.06 10.64
N LEU A 141 -7.86 -0.03 9.39
CA LEU A 141 -7.22 1.07 8.67
C LEU A 141 -8.22 2.03 8.01
N LYS A 142 -9.45 1.56 7.74
CA LYS A 142 -10.54 2.29 7.06
C LYS A 142 -10.64 3.74 7.51
N HIS A 143 -10.80 3.98 8.81
CA HIS A 143 -10.99 5.32 9.36
C HIS A 143 -9.83 6.29 9.10
N LYS A 144 -8.59 5.78 9.03
CA LYS A 144 -7.42 6.62 8.69
C LYS A 144 -7.48 7.07 7.23
N TYR A 145 -7.84 6.17 6.32
CA TYR A 145 -8.00 6.48 4.90
C TYR A 145 -9.21 7.37 4.63
N GLU A 146 -10.31 7.18 5.36
CA GLU A 146 -11.48 8.06 5.31
C GLU A 146 -11.10 9.50 5.68
N GLY A 147 -10.37 9.68 6.78
CA GLY A 147 -9.89 10.99 7.21
C GLY A 147 -8.87 11.62 6.26
N HIS A 148 -7.98 10.83 5.67
CA HIS A 148 -6.96 11.31 4.73
C HIS A 148 -7.57 11.79 3.40
N HIS A 149 -8.55 11.05 2.89
CA HIS A 149 -9.16 11.31 1.59
C HIS A 149 -10.43 12.15 1.64
N GLY A 150 -11.05 12.31 2.82
CA GLY A 150 -12.30 13.04 2.98
C GLY A 150 -13.49 12.34 2.33
N LEU A 151 -13.50 11.01 2.33
CA LEU A 151 -14.50 10.17 1.68
C LEU A 151 -14.82 8.96 2.56
N LYS A 152 -15.92 8.26 2.28
CA LYS A 152 -16.31 7.05 3.01
C LYS A 152 -15.96 5.79 2.22
N TYR A 153 -15.62 4.71 2.90
CA TYR A 153 -15.51 3.39 2.26
C TYR A 153 -16.71 2.53 2.66
N THR A 154 -17.35 1.87 1.70
CA THR A 154 -18.33 0.82 2.02
C THR A 154 -17.62 -0.43 2.54
N ASP A 155 -18.27 -1.21 3.40
CA ASP A 155 -17.70 -2.47 3.90
C ASP A 155 -17.50 -3.47 2.75
N ASP A 156 -18.42 -3.47 1.78
CA ASP A 156 -18.30 -4.22 0.53
C ASP A 156 -17.06 -3.83 -0.29
N ALA A 157 -16.65 -2.56 -0.26
CA ALA A 157 -15.42 -2.12 -0.95
C ALA A 157 -14.16 -2.67 -0.25
N VAL A 158 -14.15 -2.71 1.07
CA VAL A 158 -13.04 -3.29 1.85
C VAL A 158 -12.93 -4.79 1.55
N GLU A 159 -14.05 -5.50 1.57
CA GLU A 159 -14.09 -6.93 1.27
C GLU A 159 -13.68 -7.20 -0.19
N ALA A 160 -14.15 -6.39 -1.13
CA ALA A 160 -13.76 -6.48 -2.54
C ALA A 160 -12.26 -6.22 -2.73
N ALA A 161 -11.66 -5.26 -2.02
CA ALA A 161 -10.23 -4.96 -2.12
C ALA A 161 -9.37 -6.18 -1.75
N VAL A 162 -9.75 -6.89 -0.68
CA VAL A 162 -9.04 -8.12 -0.28
C VAL A 162 -9.30 -9.26 -1.26
N LYS A 163 -10.56 -9.58 -1.56
CA LYS A 163 -10.91 -10.74 -2.40
C LYS A 163 -10.37 -10.61 -3.82
N LEU A 164 -10.54 -9.43 -4.43
CA LEU A 164 -10.10 -9.19 -5.80
C LEU A 164 -8.57 -9.12 -5.89
N SER A 165 -7.89 -8.50 -4.92
CA SER A 165 -6.41 -8.51 -4.91
C SER A 165 -5.85 -9.91 -4.69
N ALA A 166 -6.44 -10.72 -3.81
CA ALA A 166 -6.03 -12.11 -3.60
C ALA A 166 -6.19 -12.97 -4.87
N GLN A 167 -7.21 -12.70 -5.67
CA GLN A 167 -7.53 -13.47 -6.86
C GLN A 167 -6.70 -13.06 -8.09
N TYR A 168 -6.63 -11.75 -8.36
CA TYR A 168 -6.12 -11.23 -9.63
C TYR A 168 -4.68 -10.69 -9.54
N ILE A 169 -4.19 -10.34 -8.34
CA ILE A 169 -2.85 -9.80 -8.12
C ILE A 169 -2.01 -10.83 -7.38
N ASN A 170 -1.23 -11.63 -8.12
CA ASN A 170 -0.47 -12.78 -7.59
C ASN A 170 1.02 -12.48 -7.35
N ASP A 171 1.52 -11.34 -7.84
CA ASP A 171 2.91 -10.88 -7.71
C ASP A 171 3.16 -10.13 -6.38
N ARG A 172 2.09 -9.88 -5.61
CA ARG A 172 2.13 -9.17 -4.32
C ARG A 172 1.38 -9.94 -3.24
N PHE A 173 1.74 -9.67 -2.00
CA PHE A 173 1.20 -10.35 -0.81
C PHE A 173 0.18 -9.46 -0.08
N LEU A 174 -0.82 -10.09 0.55
CA LEU A 174 -1.70 -9.45 1.53
C LEU A 174 -0.91 -9.02 2.77
N PRO A 175 -1.36 -7.98 3.50
CA PRO A 175 -2.50 -7.10 3.21
C PRO A 175 -2.12 -5.93 2.28
N ASP A 176 -0.84 -5.76 1.97
CA ASP A 176 -0.24 -4.61 1.26
C ASP A 176 -0.95 -4.30 -0.07
N LYS A 177 -1.13 -5.31 -0.92
CA LYS A 177 -1.83 -5.13 -2.20
C LYS A 177 -3.28 -4.66 -2.06
N ALA A 178 -3.97 -5.03 -0.98
CA ALA A 178 -5.35 -4.63 -0.76
C ALA A 178 -5.43 -3.19 -0.21
N ILE A 179 -4.47 -2.81 0.62
CA ILE A 179 -4.31 -1.44 1.11
C ILE A 179 -4.08 -0.48 -0.05
N ASP A 180 -3.17 -0.82 -0.97
CA ASP A 180 -2.88 0.02 -2.12
C ASP A 180 -4.09 0.17 -3.05
N LEU A 181 -4.89 -0.89 -3.23
CA LEU A 181 -6.14 -0.78 -4.00
C LEU A 181 -7.15 0.16 -3.34
N MET A 182 -7.29 0.10 -2.01
CA MET A 182 -8.14 1.03 -1.28
C MET A 182 -7.65 2.47 -1.44
N ASP A 183 -6.34 2.70 -1.29
CA ASP A 183 -5.74 4.03 -1.39
C ASP A 183 -5.87 4.62 -2.80
N GLU A 184 -5.61 3.82 -3.84
CA GLU A 184 -5.75 4.26 -5.23
C GLU A 184 -7.22 4.51 -5.59
N ALA A 185 -8.15 3.67 -5.15
CA ALA A 185 -9.58 3.89 -5.39
C ALA A 185 -10.07 5.17 -4.70
N GLY A 186 -9.63 5.42 -3.46
CA GLY A 186 -9.92 6.66 -2.74
C GLY A 186 -9.35 7.88 -3.45
N SER A 187 -8.08 7.82 -3.84
CA SER A 187 -7.42 8.89 -4.60
C SER A 187 -8.09 9.15 -5.95
N CYS A 188 -8.48 8.09 -6.66
CA CYS A 188 -9.15 8.19 -7.96
C CYS A 188 -10.54 8.82 -7.82
N LEU A 189 -11.33 8.38 -6.83
CA LEU A 189 -12.65 8.94 -6.56
C LEU A 189 -12.53 10.40 -6.14
N ARG A 190 -11.61 10.72 -5.22
CA ARG A 190 -11.31 12.09 -4.84
C ARG A 190 -10.99 12.93 -6.06
N LEU A 191 -10.08 12.49 -6.94
CA LEU A 191 -9.73 13.22 -8.17
C LEU A 191 -10.91 13.36 -9.12
N ALA A 192 -11.77 12.35 -9.24
CA ALA A 192 -12.97 12.39 -10.07
C ALA A 192 -13.98 13.43 -9.55
N HIS A 193 -14.17 13.50 -8.23
CA HIS A 193 -14.98 14.54 -7.59
C HIS A 193 -14.26 15.90 -7.50
N SER A 194 -12.93 15.90 -7.58
CA SER A 194 -12.12 17.12 -7.65
C SER A 194 -12.02 17.68 -9.07
N LYS A 195 -12.55 16.98 -10.09
CA LYS A 195 -12.49 17.47 -11.47
C LYS A 195 -13.51 18.59 -11.70
N CYS A 196 -12.95 19.77 -11.90
CA CYS A 196 -13.40 20.80 -12.83
C CYS A 196 -14.75 21.46 -12.55
N THR A 197 -14.88 22.04 -11.37
CA THR A 197 -15.38 23.41 -11.31
C THR A 197 -14.13 24.26 -11.14
N ALA A 198 -13.45 24.56 -12.24
CA ALA A 198 -12.48 25.64 -12.19
C ALA A 198 -13.30 26.85 -11.75
N PRO A 199 -13.09 27.40 -10.54
CA PRO A 199 -13.64 28.72 -10.26
C PRO A 199 -13.15 29.59 -11.42
N SER A 200 -14.01 30.42 -11.99
CA SER A 200 -13.57 31.39 -13.00
C SER A 200 -12.23 31.98 -12.56
N THR A 201 -11.27 32.21 -13.47
CA THR A 201 -9.92 32.71 -13.14
C THR A 201 -9.95 33.94 -12.21
N GLU A 202 -11.10 34.62 -12.13
CA GLU A 202 -11.44 35.69 -11.20
C GLU A 202 -11.76 35.22 -9.77
N MET A 203 -12.55 34.16 -9.57
CA MET A 203 -12.84 33.63 -8.23
C MET A 203 -11.59 33.07 -7.53
N GLN A 204 -10.67 32.43 -8.26
CA GLN A 204 -9.37 32.02 -7.69
C GLN A 204 -8.53 33.23 -7.23
N LYS A 205 -8.51 34.31 -8.02
CA LYS A 205 -7.79 35.55 -7.65
C LYS A 205 -8.40 36.17 -6.39
N LEU A 206 -9.73 36.21 -6.29
CA LEU A 206 -10.44 36.72 -5.12
C LEU A 206 -10.18 35.86 -3.87
N GLN A 207 -10.18 34.52 -3.98
CA GLN A 207 -9.88 33.63 -2.85
C GLN A 207 -8.43 33.79 -2.34
N VAL A 208 -7.46 33.95 -3.25
CA VAL A 208 -6.05 34.21 -2.89
C VAL A 208 -5.91 35.57 -2.19
N GLN A 209 -6.60 36.61 -2.67
CA GLN A 209 -6.62 37.93 -2.03
C GLN A 209 -7.25 37.88 -0.63
N LEU A 210 -8.36 37.14 -0.48
CA LEU A 210 -9.06 36.97 0.78
C LEU A 210 -8.18 36.23 1.82
N THR A 211 -7.46 35.20 1.39
CA THR A 211 -6.51 34.47 2.24
C THR A 211 -5.36 35.38 2.70
N ARG A 212 -4.84 36.21 1.79
CA ARG A 212 -3.79 37.19 2.09
C ARG A 212 -4.26 38.24 3.12
N LEU A 213 -5.45 38.81 2.92
CA LEU A 213 -6.02 39.80 3.85
C LEU A 213 -6.34 39.20 5.23
N LYS A 214 -6.80 37.93 5.29
CA LYS A 214 -6.99 37.22 6.58
C LYS A 214 -5.67 37.04 7.34
N GLN A 215 -4.58 36.72 6.63
CA GLN A 215 -3.25 36.65 7.23
C GLN A 215 -2.76 38.03 7.69
N GLU A 216 -3.00 39.08 6.90
CA GLU A 216 -2.65 40.46 7.24
C GLU A 216 -3.38 40.92 8.50
N LYS A 217 -4.71 40.74 8.57
CA LYS A 217 -5.51 40.98 9.77
C LYS A 217 -4.98 40.23 11.00
N SER A 218 -4.56 38.97 10.83
CA SER A 218 -4.01 38.20 11.95
C SER A 218 -2.70 38.81 12.46
N LYS A 219 -1.83 39.29 11.57
CA LYS A 219 -0.59 39.98 11.92
C LYS A 219 -0.86 41.31 12.62
N ASP A 220 -1.84 42.07 12.16
CA ASP A 220 -2.20 43.37 12.74
C ASP A 220 -2.79 43.20 14.16
N LEU A 221 -3.55 42.13 14.39
CA LEU A 221 -4.04 41.77 15.72
C LEU A 221 -2.91 41.40 16.69
N TYR A 222 -1.87 40.70 16.22
CA TYR A 222 -0.68 40.41 17.01
C TYR A 222 0.18 41.67 17.27
N ALA A 223 0.18 42.62 16.34
CA ALA A 223 0.89 43.90 16.45
C ALA A 223 0.12 44.98 17.25
N HIS A 224 -1.10 44.68 17.72
CA HIS A 224 -2.00 45.61 18.40
C HIS A 224 -2.37 46.87 17.57
N ASP A 225 -2.31 46.80 16.24
CA ASP A 225 -2.76 47.87 15.35
C ASP A 225 -4.24 47.68 15.01
N PHE A 226 -5.10 48.18 15.92
CA PHE A 226 -6.55 48.00 15.83
C PHE A 226 -7.21 48.87 14.73
N GLU A 227 -6.57 49.98 14.34
CA GLU A 227 -7.07 50.85 13.29
C GLU A 227 -6.89 50.21 11.92
N HIS A 228 -5.69 49.66 11.64
CA HIS A 228 -5.43 48.93 10.40
C HIS A 228 -6.27 47.64 10.32
N ALA A 229 -6.38 46.90 11.43
CA ALA A 229 -7.19 45.68 11.49
C ALA A 229 -8.69 45.92 11.20
N ALA A 230 -9.22 47.11 11.55
CA ALA A 230 -10.60 47.49 11.21
C ALA A 230 -10.78 47.76 9.70
N ILE A 231 -9.81 48.39 9.05
CA ILE A 231 -9.82 48.65 7.60
C ILE A 231 -9.74 47.33 6.82
N VAL A 232 -8.80 46.46 7.20
CA VAL A 232 -8.63 45.14 6.55
C VAL A 232 -9.87 44.26 6.77
N ARG A 233 -10.54 44.38 7.93
CA ARG A 233 -11.80 43.68 8.20
C ARG A 233 -12.91 44.11 7.22
N ALA A 234 -13.05 45.40 6.94
CA ALA A 234 -14.04 45.89 5.99
C ALA A 234 -13.76 45.38 4.57
N GLN A 235 -12.48 45.33 4.16
CA GLN A 235 -12.07 44.77 2.87
C GLN A 235 -12.33 43.26 2.75
N ILE A 236 -12.15 42.51 3.84
CA ILE A 236 -12.49 41.08 3.87
C ILE A 236 -13.98 40.88 3.69
N GLU A 237 -14.82 41.69 4.34
CA GLU A 237 -16.28 41.59 4.26
C GLU A 237 -16.77 41.91 2.83
N GLU A 238 -16.21 42.93 2.19
CA GLU A 238 -16.49 43.27 0.78
C GLU A 238 -16.05 42.17 -0.19
N LEU A 239 -14.85 41.58 -0.02
CA LEU A 239 -14.41 40.46 -0.85
C LEU A 239 -15.23 39.19 -0.60
N GLU A 240 -15.65 38.93 0.64
CA GLU A 240 -16.52 37.79 0.98
C GLU A 240 -17.89 37.93 0.33
N GLU A 241 -18.43 39.14 0.24
CA GLU A 241 -19.69 39.43 -0.46
C GLU A 241 -19.54 39.26 -1.99
N GLN A 242 -18.43 39.71 -2.58
CA GLN A 242 -18.14 39.50 -4.01
C GLN A 242 -17.96 38.02 -4.36
N VAL A 243 -17.28 37.24 -3.52
CA VAL A 243 -17.13 35.79 -3.68
C VAL A 243 -18.49 35.09 -3.56
N ARG A 244 -19.35 35.53 -2.63
CA ARG A 244 -20.70 34.98 -2.47
C ARG A 244 -21.61 35.28 -3.67
N ALA A 245 -21.59 36.52 -4.16
CA ALA A 245 -22.37 36.91 -5.34
C ALA A 245 -21.92 36.17 -6.62
N MET A 246 -20.61 35.93 -6.79
CA MET A 246 -20.10 35.09 -7.89
C MET A 246 -20.47 33.61 -7.72
N ALA A 247 -20.50 33.09 -6.50
CA ALA A 247 -20.92 31.72 -6.22
C ALA A 247 -22.44 31.49 -6.43
N GLU A 248 -23.27 32.51 -6.21
CA GLU A 248 -24.72 32.45 -6.48
C GLU A 248 -25.06 32.56 -7.98
N ALA A 249 -24.23 33.27 -8.77
CA ALA A 249 -24.42 33.44 -10.21
C ALA A 249 -24.04 32.21 -11.05
N ASP A 250 -23.25 31.30 -10.47
CA ASP A 250 -22.70 30.14 -11.15
C ASP A 250 -22.71 28.96 -10.16
N PRO A 251 -23.84 28.24 -10.03
CA PRO A 251 -24.06 27.26 -8.96
C PRO A 251 -23.13 26.04 -9.02
N ASP A 252 -22.48 25.83 -10.17
CA ASP A 252 -21.44 24.82 -10.32
C ASP A 252 -20.07 25.32 -9.82
N SER A 253 -19.77 26.63 -9.78
CA SER A 253 -18.42 27.14 -9.42
C SER A 253 -18.26 27.60 -7.97
N ALA A 254 -19.28 27.45 -7.14
CA ALA A 254 -19.19 27.71 -5.71
C ALA A 254 -18.11 26.82 -5.06
N PRO A 255 -17.22 27.36 -4.20
CA PRO A 255 -16.38 26.50 -3.38
C PRO A 255 -17.29 25.67 -2.49
N LEU A 256 -17.11 24.34 -2.58
CA LEU A 256 -17.78 23.30 -1.79
C LEU A 256 -18.04 23.79 -0.36
N SER A 257 -19.24 24.31 -0.13
CA SER A 257 -19.73 24.67 1.18
C SER A 257 -20.79 23.65 1.52
N ASP A 258 -20.38 22.50 2.05
CA ASP A 258 -21.19 21.52 2.77
C ASP A 258 -22.63 21.31 2.25
N THR A 259 -22.83 21.36 0.93
CA THR A 259 -24.12 21.09 0.30
C THR A 259 -24.20 19.60 0.04
N LYS A 260 -24.86 18.93 0.99
CA LYS A 260 -25.61 17.67 0.99
C LYS A 260 -25.92 16.96 -0.36
N GLU A 261 -24.96 16.82 -1.25
CA GLU A 261 -24.87 15.69 -2.17
C GLU A 261 -23.90 14.70 -1.52
N GLY A 262 -24.36 13.46 -1.33
CA GLY A 262 -23.76 12.50 -0.39
C GLY A 262 -22.23 12.43 -0.47
N GLU A 263 -21.59 12.38 0.70
CA GLU A 263 -20.13 12.23 0.80
C GLU A 263 -19.65 11.17 -0.21
N PRO A 264 -18.65 11.49 -1.06
CA PRO A 264 -18.17 10.56 -2.05
C PRO A 264 -17.81 9.25 -1.36
N THR A 265 -18.39 8.15 -1.82
CA THR A 265 -18.24 6.85 -1.17
C THR A 265 -17.59 5.86 -2.12
N VAL A 266 -16.51 5.22 -1.69
CA VAL A 266 -15.84 4.17 -2.45
C VAL A 266 -16.65 2.87 -2.33
N THR A 267 -17.02 2.33 -3.49
CA THR A 267 -17.81 1.11 -3.65
C THR A 267 -16.94 -0.03 -4.19
N ALA A 268 -17.45 -1.27 -4.12
CA ALA A 268 -16.80 -2.44 -4.70
C ALA A 268 -16.54 -2.30 -6.22
N GLU A 269 -17.39 -1.56 -6.94
CA GLU A 269 -17.21 -1.27 -8.38
C GLU A 269 -15.98 -0.38 -8.63
N ASN A 270 -15.73 0.61 -7.76
CA ASN A 270 -14.53 1.44 -7.87
C ASN A 270 -13.26 0.60 -7.69
N ILE A 271 -13.26 -0.32 -6.72
CA ILE A 271 -12.15 -1.26 -6.51
C ILE A 271 -11.96 -2.17 -7.72
N ALA A 272 -13.03 -2.77 -8.24
CA ALA A 272 -12.98 -3.64 -9.43
C ALA A 272 -12.41 -2.92 -10.66
N ASN A 273 -12.74 -1.65 -10.83
CA ASN A 273 -12.17 -0.81 -11.88
C ASN A 273 -10.65 -0.62 -11.75
N ILE A 274 -10.16 -0.35 -10.54
CA ILE A 274 -8.71 -0.22 -10.30
C ILE A 274 -7.99 -1.55 -10.55
N VAL A 275 -8.53 -2.67 -10.06
CA VAL A 275 -7.96 -4.00 -10.33
C VAL A 275 -7.91 -4.27 -11.83
N SER A 276 -8.97 -3.90 -12.56
CA SER A 276 -9.00 -4.06 -14.03
C SER A 276 -7.93 -3.23 -14.72
N ARG A 277 -7.66 -2.01 -14.24
CA ARG A 277 -6.60 -1.15 -14.78
C ARG A 277 -5.21 -1.69 -14.50
N TRP A 278 -4.97 -2.21 -13.30
CA TRP A 278 -3.67 -2.76 -12.93
C TRP A 278 -3.35 -4.06 -13.66
N THR A 279 -4.34 -4.94 -13.77
CA THR A 279 -4.16 -6.30 -14.29
C THR A 279 -4.45 -6.40 -15.79
N GLY A 280 -5.15 -5.43 -16.37
CA GLY A 280 -5.69 -5.50 -17.73
C GLY A 280 -6.90 -6.43 -17.87
N VAL A 281 -7.34 -7.11 -16.80
CA VAL A 281 -8.44 -8.08 -16.82
C VAL A 281 -9.74 -7.40 -16.39
N PRO A 282 -10.81 -7.38 -17.20
CA PRO A 282 -12.06 -6.73 -16.83
C PRO A 282 -12.75 -7.47 -15.68
N VAL A 283 -12.82 -6.87 -14.48
CA VAL A 283 -13.39 -7.51 -13.28
C VAL A 283 -14.90 -7.23 -13.14
N GLU A 284 -15.40 -6.09 -13.63
CA GLU A 284 -16.81 -5.68 -13.48
C GLU A 284 -17.80 -6.66 -14.12
N LYS A 285 -17.45 -7.23 -15.29
CA LYS A 285 -18.29 -8.19 -16.01
C LYS A 285 -18.25 -9.59 -15.41
N VAL A 286 -17.41 -9.83 -14.41
CA VAL A 286 -16.91 -11.17 -14.10
C VAL A 286 -17.47 -11.70 -12.77
N THR A 287 -18.10 -10.90 -11.91
CA THR A 287 -18.59 -11.44 -10.62
C THR A 287 -19.91 -12.21 -10.71
N LYS A 288 -20.86 -11.81 -11.57
CA LYS A 288 -22.13 -12.54 -11.80
C LYS A 288 -22.13 -13.39 -13.07
N ASP A 289 -21.55 -12.90 -14.17
CA ASP A 289 -21.55 -13.65 -15.45
C ASP A 289 -20.44 -14.70 -15.53
N GLU A 290 -19.32 -14.59 -14.80
CA GLU A 290 -18.24 -15.59 -14.89
C GLU A 290 -18.66 -16.97 -14.38
N GLY A 291 -19.59 -17.03 -13.41
CA GLY A 291 -20.14 -18.31 -12.96
C GLY A 291 -20.90 -19.03 -14.07
N ALA A 292 -21.78 -18.32 -14.79
CA ALA A 292 -22.49 -18.85 -15.94
C ALA A 292 -21.55 -19.14 -17.12
N MET A 293 -20.58 -18.26 -17.34
CA MET A 293 -19.57 -18.38 -18.39
C MET A 293 -18.64 -19.59 -18.16
N LEU A 294 -18.25 -19.88 -16.91
CA LEU A 294 -17.47 -21.06 -16.51
C LEU A 294 -18.27 -22.36 -16.62
N MET A 295 -19.58 -22.31 -16.37
CA MET A 295 -20.46 -23.45 -16.58
C MET A 295 -20.55 -23.81 -18.07
N ASN A 296 -20.55 -22.80 -18.94
CA ASN A 296 -20.66 -22.96 -20.40
C ASN A 296 -19.30 -22.80 -21.12
N LEU A 297 -18.18 -22.91 -20.40
CA LEU A 297 -16.86 -22.60 -20.96
C LEU A 297 -16.47 -23.60 -22.06
N GLU A 298 -16.80 -24.88 -21.90
CA GLU A 298 -16.57 -25.86 -22.95
C GLU A 298 -17.29 -25.47 -24.25
N ASP A 299 -18.57 -25.10 -24.17
CA ASP A 299 -19.37 -24.73 -25.33
C ASP A 299 -18.79 -23.48 -26.04
N HIS A 300 -18.44 -22.44 -25.26
CA HIS A 300 -17.82 -21.22 -25.80
C HIS A 300 -16.44 -21.46 -26.45
N LEU A 301 -15.67 -22.43 -25.94
CA LEU A 301 -14.39 -22.81 -26.57
C LEU A 301 -14.64 -23.59 -27.87
N HIS A 302 -15.65 -24.46 -27.91
CA HIS A 302 -16.01 -25.24 -29.09
C HIS A 302 -16.56 -24.42 -30.26
N GLU A 303 -17.04 -23.19 -30.03
CA GLU A 303 -17.41 -22.26 -31.11
C GLU A 303 -16.23 -21.92 -32.03
N LYS A 304 -15.00 -21.89 -31.49
CA LYS A 304 -13.78 -21.49 -32.24
C LYS A 304 -12.74 -22.61 -32.33
N VAL A 305 -12.81 -23.63 -31.47
CA VAL A 305 -11.89 -24.76 -31.44
C VAL A 305 -12.64 -26.04 -31.81
N ILE A 306 -12.30 -26.60 -32.97
CA ILE A 306 -12.91 -27.83 -33.46
C ILE A 306 -12.09 -29.03 -32.96
N GLY A 307 -12.74 -29.96 -32.26
CA GLY A 307 -12.12 -31.14 -31.66
C GLY A 307 -11.39 -30.82 -30.34
N GLN A 308 -10.40 -31.64 -29.98
CA GLN A 308 -9.64 -31.51 -28.72
C GLN A 308 -10.50 -31.57 -27.43
N GLU A 309 -11.60 -32.33 -27.46
CA GLU A 309 -12.56 -32.49 -26.34
C GLU A 309 -11.88 -32.70 -24.98
N GLU A 310 -10.89 -33.58 -24.92
CA GLU A 310 -10.18 -33.90 -23.68
C GLU A 310 -9.37 -32.71 -23.14
N ALA A 311 -8.75 -31.93 -24.04
CA ALA A 311 -8.00 -30.74 -23.66
C ALA A 311 -8.93 -29.61 -23.20
N VAL A 312 -10.02 -29.37 -23.93
CA VAL A 312 -11.04 -28.36 -23.59
C VAL A 312 -11.68 -28.67 -22.24
N SER A 313 -12.14 -29.90 -22.03
CA SER A 313 -12.73 -30.36 -20.77
C SER A 313 -11.73 -30.29 -19.61
N GLY A 314 -10.48 -30.68 -19.84
CA GLY A 314 -9.40 -30.62 -18.85
C GLY A 314 -9.14 -29.18 -18.35
N ILE A 315 -9.10 -28.23 -19.27
CA ILE A 315 -8.94 -26.79 -18.98
C ILE A 315 -10.13 -26.24 -18.23
N ALA A 316 -11.35 -26.45 -18.74
CA ALA A 316 -12.57 -25.93 -18.13
C ALA A 316 -12.75 -26.44 -16.69
N ARG A 317 -12.46 -27.74 -16.47
CA ARG A 317 -12.49 -28.34 -15.13
C ARG A 317 -11.45 -27.72 -14.19
N ALA A 318 -10.25 -27.43 -14.67
CA ALA A 318 -9.21 -26.81 -13.86
C ALA A 318 -9.59 -25.39 -13.43
N LEU A 319 -10.15 -24.59 -14.35
CA LEU A 319 -10.61 -23.23 -14.08
C LEU A 319 -11.80 -23.21 -13.12
N ARG A 320 -12.79 -24.10 -13.30
CA ARG A 320 -13.90 -24.24 -12.36
C ARG A 320 -13.44 -24.58 -10.95
N ARG A 321 -12.48 -25.50 -10.78
CA ARG A 321 -11.91 -25.83 -9.46
C ARG A 321 -11.22 -24.63 -8.81
N ALA A 322 -10.45 -23.87 -9.60
CA ALA A 322 -9.80 -22.67 -9.11
C ALA A 322 -10.82 -21.61 -8.66
N ARG A 323 -11.95 -21.48 -9.35
CA ARG A 323 -13.02 -20.54 -8.99
C ARG A 323 -13.69 -20.88 -7.65
N VAL A 324 -13.96 -22.15 -7.38
CA VAL A 324 -14.57 -22.58 -6.11
C VAL A 324 -13.57 -22.68 -4.95
N GLY A 325 -12.36 -22.13 -5.11
CA GLY A 325 -11.32 -22.18 -4.08
C GLY A 325 -10.74 -23.57 -3.84
N MET A 326 -11.05 -24.57 -4.68
CA MET A 326 -10.48 -25.91 -4.62
C MET A 326 -9.17 -26.00 -5.43
N LYS A 327 -8.33 -24.96 -5.35
CA LYS A 327 -6.94 -24.99 -5.87
C LYS A 327 -5.96 -24.98 -4.71
N ASP A 328 -4.78 -25.55 -4.96
CA ASP A 328 -3.64 -25.36 -4.08
C ASP A 328 -3.15 -23.91 -4.24
N PRO A 329 -3.11 -23.09 -3.17
CA PRO A 329 -2.69 -21.69 -3.25
C PRO A 329 -1.21 -21.55 -3.67
N ASN A 330 -0.38 -22.57 -3.45
CA ASN A 330 1.03 -22.58 -3.82
C ASN A 330 1.30 -23.09 -5.23
N ARG A 331 0.26 -23.32 -6.04
CA ARG A 331 0.39 -23.84 -7.41
C ARG A 331 -0.37 -22.98 -8.42
N PRO A 332 0.09 -22.96 -9.69
CA PRO A 332 -0.66 -22.34 -10.78
C PRO A 332 -2.09 -22.92 -10.89
N ILE A 333 -3.03 -22.09 -11.35
CA ILE A 333 -4.44 -22.47 -11.60
C ILE A 333 -4.54 -23.76 -12.45
N ALA A 334 -3.71 -23.82 -13.50
CA ALA A 334 -3.55 -24.97 -14.36
C ALA A 334 -2.14 -24.98 -14.94
N SER A 335 -1.51 -26.16 -14.97
CA SER A 335 -0.29 -26.40 -15.72
C SER A 335 -0.60 -27.44 -16.80
N MET A 336 -0.59 -27.01 -18.06
CA MET A 336 -1.03 -27.82 -19.21
C MET A 336 0.11 -28.00 -20.20
N PHE A 337 0.19 -29.18 -20.80
CA PHE A 337 1.16 -29.50 -21.84
C PHE A 337 0.45 -29.93 -23.12
N PHE A 338 0.52 -29.11 -24.16
CA PHE A 338 -0.16 -29.36 -25.43
C PHE A 338 0.74 -30.14 -26.39
N LEU A 339 0.40 -31.40 -26.62
CA LEU A 339 1.11 -32.32 -27.50
C LEU A 339 0.45 -32.41 -28.88
N GLY A 340 1.26 -32.57 -29.93
CA GLY A 340 0.77 -32.77 -31.31
C GLY A 340 1.67 -32.13 -32.38
N PRO A 341 1.42 -32.38 -33.67
CA PRO A 341 2.14 -31.74 -34.76
C PRO A 341 1.84 -30.23 -34.86
N THR A 342 2.61 -29.49 -35.66
CA THR A 342 2.31 -28.07 -35.94
C THR A 342 1.01 -27.96 -36.74
N GLY A 343 0.26 -26.87 -36.53
CA GLY A 343 -0.99 -26.61 -37.26
C GLY A 343 -2.27 -27.24 -36.68
N VAL A 344 -2.18 -28.10 -35.65
CA VAL A 344 -3.37 -28.76 -35.05
C VAL A 344 -4.18 -27.88 -34.08
N GLY A 345 -3.86 -26.60 -33.96
CA GLY A 345 -4.63 -25.65 -33.14
C GLY A 345 -4.22 -25.53 -31.66
N LYS A 346 -3.04 -26.02 -31.26
CA LYS A 346 -2.53 -25.88 -29.86
C LYS A 346 -2.48 -24.43 -29.40
N THR A 347 -1.89 -23.55 -30.22
CA THR A 347 -1.82 -22.11 -29.94
C THR A 347 -3.19 -21.45 -30.05
N GLN A 348 -4.06 -21.97 -30.92
CA GLN A 348 -5.42 -21.46 -31.10
C GLN A 348 -6.27 -21.68 -29.85
N LEU A 349 -6.14 -22.84 -29.20
CA LEU A 349 -6.82 -23.13 -27.94
C LEU A 349 -6.37 -22.17 -26.83
N ALA A 350 -5.06 -21.90 -26.72
CA ALA A 350 -4.54 -20.94 -25.76
C ALA A 350 -5.07 -19.51 -25.99
N LYS A 351 -5.08 -19.04 -27.24
CA LYS A 351 -5.62 -17.71 -27.60
C LYS A 351 -7.12 -17.60 -27.38
N THR A 352 -7.87 -18.63 -27.76
CA THR A 352 -9.33 -18.66 -27.58
C THR A 352 -9.67 -18.67 -26.09
N LEU A 353 -8.93 -19.43 -25.29
CA LEU A 353 -9.06 -19.40 -23.85
C LEU A 353 -8.77 -18.01 -23.28
N ALA A 354 -7.71 -17.34 -23.76
CA ALA A 354 -7.39 -16.00 -23.30
C ALA A 354 -8.52 -15.01 -23.62
N ALA A 355 -8.99 -15.00 -24.86
CA ALA A 355 -10.07 -14.14 -25.30
C ALA A 355 -11.38 -14.36 -24.54
N GLN A 356 -11.75 -15.62 -24.29
CA GLN A 356 -12.98 -15.95 -23.56
C GLN A 356 -12.83 -15.66 -22.06
N TYR A 357 -11.78 -16.16 -21.43
CA TYR A 357 -11.62 -16.14 -19.97
C TYR A 357 -11.11 -14.81 -19.42
N PHE A 358 -10.24 -14.10 -20.15
CA PHE A 358 -9.69 -12.82 -19.72
C PHE A 358 -10.26 -11.62 -20.48
N GLY A 359 -11.05 -11.85 -21.54
CA GLY A 359 -11.63 -10.77 -22.34
C GLY A 359 -10.66 -10.07 -23.29
N SER A 360 -9.42 -10.56 -23.41
CA SER A 360 -8.38 -10.05 -24.31
C SER A 360 -7.50 -11.19 -24.85
N GLU A 361 -7.02 -11.05 -26.10
CA GLU A 361 -6.10 -12.03 -26.73
C GLU A 361 -4.67 -11.99 -26.22
#